data_AF-A0A2R4WTN3-F1
#
_entry.id   AF-A0A2R4WTN3-F1
#
_cell.length_a   1.000
_cell.length_b   1.000
_cell.length_c   1.000
_cell.angle_alpha   90.00
_cell.angle_beta   90.00
_cell.angle_gamma   90.00
#
_symmetry.space_group_name_H-M   'P 1'
#
loop_
_entity.id
_entity.type
_entity.pdbx_description
1 polymer ?
#
loop_
_entity_poly.entity_id
_entity_poly.type
_entity_poly.pdbx_seq_one_letter_code
_entity_poly.pdbx_strand_id
1 'polypeptide(L)' 'MLVACGGEVQERQESRVRVVLSGVRAVFHRPHPRKETDRGAVKSVRCFLLEAGIEP' A
#
# COMPACT_ATOMS: atom_id res chain seq x y z
N MET A 1 -7.01 5.58 -3.63
CA MET A 1 -7.06 4.25 -4.28
C MET A 1 -7.32 3.15 -3.26
N LEU A 2 -6.47 2.94 -2.25
CA LEU A 2 -6.66 1.89 -1.22
C LEU A 2 -7.87 2.10 -0.29
N VAL A 3 -8.18 3.35 0.06
CA VAL A 3 -9.38 3.69 0.87
C VAL A 3 -10.69 3.39 0.11
N ALA A 4 -10.67 3.52 -1.22
CA ALA A 4 -11.86 3.25 -2.05
C ALA A 4 -12.25 1.76 -2.07
N CYS A 5 -11.31 0.87 -1.74
CA CYS A 5 -11.54 -0.57 -1.60
C CYS A 5 -11.92 -0.99 -0.16
N GLY A 6 -12.19 -0.03 0.75
CA GLY A 6 -12.43 -0.33 2.17
C GLY A 6 -11.16 -0.55 2.99
N GLY A 7 -10.00 -0.13 2.47
CA GLY A 7 -8.74 -0.22 3.18
C GLY A 7 -8.58 0.87 4.24
N GLU A 8 -8.24 0.49 5.47
CA GLU A 8 -7.83 1.41 6.52
C GLU A 8 -6.37 1.81 6.33
N VAL A 9 -6.12 3.11 6.27
CA VAL A 9 -4.77 3.66 6.16
C VAL A 9 -4.42 4.34 7.48
N GLN A 10 -3.37 3.86 8.15
CA GLN A 10 -2.80 4.48 9.34
C GLN A 10 -1.43 5.06 9.03
N GLU A 11 -1.30 6.38 9.11
CA GLU A 11 -0.02 7.05 9.04
C GLU A 11 0.76 6.90 10.35
N ARG A 12 2.08 6.68 10.24
CA ARG A 12 3.00 6.72 11.37
C ARG A 12 3.93 7.93 11.22
N GLN A 13 4.48 8.41 12.35
CA GLN A 13 5.60 9.36 12.30
C GLN A 13 6.77 8.69 11.56
N GLU A 14 7.44 9.49 10.71
CA GLU A 14 8.45 9.07 9.72
C GLU A 14 7.92 8.25 8.53
N SER A 15 7.64 8.95 7.43
CA SER A 15 7.73 8.49 6.02
C SER A 15 7.19 7.09 5.67
N ARG A 16 6.29 6.51 6.48
CA ARG A 16 5.71 5.17 6.33
C ARG A 16 4.22 5.23 6.56
N VAL A 17 3.50 4.48 5.74
CA VAL A 17 2.05 4.39 5.73
C VAL A 17 1.70 2.91 5.92
N ARG A 18 0.96 2.60 6.98
CA ARG A 18 0.40 1.27 7.17
C ARG A 18 -0.95 1.21 6.48
N VAL A 19 -1.18 0.15 5.71
CA VAL A 19 -2.45 -0.10 5.03
C VAL A 19 -2.96 -1.45 5.50
N VAL A 20 -4.23 -1.49 5.88
CA VAL A 20 -4.96 -2.71 6.19
C VAL A 20 -6.10 -2.82 5.20
N LEU A 21 -6.16 -3.93 4.46
CA LEU A 21 -7.20 -4.16 3.46
C LEU A 21 -7.65 -5.62 3.58
N SER A 22 -8.95 -5.86 3.76
CA SER A 22 -9.51 -7.21 3.90
C SER A 22 -8.82 -8.06 4.99
N GLY A 23 -8.29 -7.45 6.05
CA GLY A 23 -7.53 -8.12 7.11
C GLY A 23 -6.03 -8.31 6.83
N VAL A 24 -5.57 -8.07 5.60
CA VAL A 24 -4.15 -8.10 5.22
C VAL A 24 -3.49 -6.78 5.57
N ARG A 25 -2.27 -6.82 6.11
CA ARG A 25 -1.54 -5.63 6.59
C ARG A 25 -0.25 -5.45 5.81
N ALA A 26 -0.05 -4.27 5.23
CA ALA A 26 1.21 -3.88 4.61
C ALA A 26 1.69 -2.53 5.15
N VAL A 27 3.01 -2.31 5.09
CA VAL A 27 3.65 -1.03 5.40
C VAL A 27 4.39 -0.59 4.16
N PHE A 28 4.00 0.57 3.63
CA PHE A 28 4.64 1.19 2.49
C PHE A 28 5.42 2.42 2.95
N HIS A 29 6.49 2.75 2.27
CA HIS A 29 7.07 4.09 2.41
C HIS A 29 6.13 5.10 1.74
N ARG A 30 6.04 6.32 2.29
CA ARG A 30 5.37 7.40 1.57
C ARG A 30 6.01 7.49 0.19
N PRO A 31 5.20 7.64 -0.87
CA PRO A 31 5.75 7.92 -2.19
C PRO A 31 6.63 9.16 -2.06
N HIS A 32 7.94 8.99 -2.25
CA HIS A 32 8.84 10.14 -2.32
C HIS A 32 8.42 10.98 -3.52
N PRO A 33 8.52 12.31 -3.46
CA PRO A 33 8.03 13.23 -4.50
C PRO A 33 8.70 13.09 -5.88
N ARG A 34 9.62 12.12 -6.08
CA ARG A 34 10.14 11.76 -7.39
C ARG A 34 9.14 10.83 -8.09
N LYS A 35 8.82 11.13 -9.36
CA LYS A 35 7.84 10.41 -10.21
C LYS A 35 8.17 8.93 -10.49
N GLU A 36 9.21 8.38 -9.88
CA GLU A 36 9.67 7.01 -10.09
C GLU A 36 9.41 6.21 -8.82
N THR A 37 8.30 5.47 -8.80
CA THR A 37 8.11 4.40 -7.83
C THR A 37 8.96 3.22 -8.27
N ASP A 38 9.80 2.70 -7.38
CA ASP A 38 10.63 1.53 -7.66
C ASP A 38 9.76 0.34 -8.13
N ARG A 39 10.21 -0.43 -9.12
CA ARG A 39 9.50 -1.63 -9.60
C ARG A 39 9.17 -2.61 -8.47
N GLY A 40 10.04 -2.69 -7.45
CA GLY A 40 9.83 -3.45 -6.23
C GLY A 40 8.64 -2.95 -5.42
N ALA A 41 8.47 -1.63 -5.27
CA ALA A 41 7.32 -1.05 -4.58
C ALA A 41 6.00 -1.33 -5.33
N VAL A 42 6.00 -1.24 -6.67
CA VAL A 42 4.83 -1.62 -7.49
C VAL A 42 4.50 -3.10 -7.30
N LYS A 43 5.51 -3.98 -7.32
CA LYS A 43 5.32 -5.42 -7.09
C LYS A 43 4.75 -5.69 -5.69
N SER A 44 5.24 -5.01 -4.66
CA SER A 44 4.74 -5.12 -3.29
C SER A 44 3.27 -4.69 -3.17
N VAL A 45 2.88 -3.59 -3.81
CA VAL A 45 1.46 -3.16 -3.84
C VAL A 45 0.60 -4.18 -4.57
N ARG A 46 1.08 -4.73 -5.69
CA ARG A 46 0.35 -5.76 -6.45
C ARG A 46 0.15 -7.04 -5.65
N CYS A 47 1.20 -7.55 -4.99
CA CYS A 47 1.09 -8.70 -4.10
C CYS A 47 0.12 -8.42 -2.95
N PHE A 48 0.18 -7.23 -2.35
CA PHE A 48 -0.73 -6.85 -1.27
C PHE A 48 -2.21 -6.84 -1.72
N LEU A 49 -2.50 -6.31 -2.90
CA LEU A 49 -3.86 -6.32 -3.46
C LEU A 49 -4.35 -7.75 -3.72
N LEU A 50 -3.51 -8.60 -4.33
CA LEU A 50 -3.83 -10.01 -4.56
C LEU A 50 -4.06 -10.78 -3.26
N GLU A 51 -3.21 -10.58 -2.25
CA GLU A 51 -3.39 -11.19 -0.91
C GLU A 51 -4.68 -10.72 -0.24
N ALA A 52 -5.07 -9.46 -0.46
CA ALA A 52 -6.34 -8.92 0.01
C ALA A 52 -7.56 -9.39 -0.81
N GLY A 53 -7.36 -10.28 -1.79
CA GLY A 53 -8.40 -10.81 -2.68
C GLY A 53 -8.88 -9.81 -3.73
N ILE A 54 -8.14 -8.73 -3.97
CA ILE A 54 -8.45 -7.71 -4.98
C ILE A 54 -7.57 -7.98 -6.20
N GLU A 55 -8.21 -8.26 -7.34
CA GLU A 55 -7.51 -8.28 -8.61
C GLU A 55 -7.15 -6.85 -9.04
N PRO A 56 -5.85 -6.51 -9.15
CA PRO A 56 -5.37 -5.16 -9.41
C PRO A 56 -5.34 -4.77 -10.88
#